data_AF-A0A8B6HC52-F1
#
_entry.id   AF-A0A8B6HC52-F1
#
_cell.length_a   1.000
_cell.length_b   1.000
_cell.length_c   1.000
_cell.angle_alpha   90.00
_cell.angle_beta   90.00
_cell.angle_gamma   90.00
#
_symmetry.space_group_name_H-M   'P 1'
#
loop_
_entity.id
_entity.type
_entity.pdbx_description
1 polymer ?
#
loop_
_entity_poly.entity_id
_entity_poly.type
_entity_poly.pdbx_seq_one_letter_code
_entity_poly.pdbx_strand_id
1 'polypeptide(L)'
;MSAWKSVGIIFIIFVVAIEARYHKRRRYSSRSCDDVAIIGAGIAGTYAGWRLRNLNKQITVYEYSNRVGGRCYTMKFPDIPDINIELGAMRFFATPHKLLYDTIRELGLPVQKFVLGSGASADTTVHVRGAIYDTKI
;
A
#
# COMPACT_ATOMS: atom_id res chain seq x y z
N MET A 1 -37.46 -38.32 -45.00
CA MET A 1 -36.71 -37.04 -45.06
C MET A 1 -36.74 -36.22 -43.75
N SER A 2 -37.12 -36.78 -42.59
CA SER A 2 -37.22 -36.01 -41.32
C SER A 2 -36.03 -36.20 -40.36
N ALA A 3 -35.27 -37.30 -40.47
CA ALA A 3 -34.19 -37.62 -39.52
C ALA A 3 -32.97 -36.69 -39.61
N TRP A 4 -32.66 -36.15 -40.79
CA TRP A 4 -31.48 -35.29 -41.00
C TRP A 4 -31.64 -33.88 -40.43
N LYS A 5 -32.88 -33.38 -40.32
CA LYS A 5 -33.17 -32.08 -39.69
C LYS A 5 -32.93 -32.14 -38.18
N SER A 6 -33.26 -33.27 -37.55
CA SER A 6 -33.07 -33.46 -36.11
C SER A 6 -31.60 -33.59 -35.70
N VAL A 7 -30.76 -34.22 -36.53
CA VAL A 7 -29.31 -34.35 -36.26
C VAL A 7 -28.61 -32.98 -36.29
N GLY A 8 -28.96 -32.12 -37.26
CA GLY A 8 -28.40 -30.77 -37.34
C GLY A 8 -28.77 -29.88 -36.14
N ILE A 9 -30.00 -29.99 -35.66
CA ILE A 9 -30.48 -29.23 -34.49
C ILE A 9 -29.75 -29.67 -33.21
N ILE A 10 -29.57 -30.99 -33.01
CA ILE A 10 -28.85 -31.52 -31.85
C ILE A 10 -27.39 -31.06 -31.86
N PHE A 11 -26.73 -31.04 -33.03
CA PHE A 11 -25.36 -30.57 -33.17
C PHE A 11 -25.22 -29.07 -32.82
N ILE A 12 -26.16 -28.23 -33.29
CA ILE A 12 -26.16 -26.79 -32.96
C ILE A 12 -26.38 -26.58 -31.46
N ILE A 13 -27.34 -27.27 -30.86
CA ILE A 13 -27.59 -27.19 -29.40
C ILE A 13 -26.34 -27.65 -28.62
N PHE A 14 -25.67 -28.70 -29.08
CA PHE A 14 -24.46 -29.21 -28.46
C PHE A 14 -23.30 -28.21 -28.55
N VAL A 15 -23.08 -27.60 -29.72
CA VAL A 15 -22.05 -26.56 -29.92
C VAL A 15 -22.34 -25.33 -29.08
N VAL A 16 -23.58 -24.85 -29.08
CA VAL A 16 -24.01 -23.69 -28.26
C VAL A 16 -23.88 -24.00 -26.77
N ALA A 17 -24.21 -25.22 -26.33
CA ALA A 17 -24.03 -25.64 -24.93
C ALA A 17 -22.56 -25.74 -24.53
N ILE A 18 -21.67 -26.17 -25.45
CA ILE A 18 -20.22 -26.18 -25.24
C ILE A 18 -19.69 -24.76 -25.13
N GLU A 19 -20.01 -23.88 -26.06
CA GLU A 19 -19.65 -22.45 -26.06
C GLU A 19 -20.12 -21.76 -24.77
N ALA A 20 -21.38 -21.97 -24.38
CA ALA A 20 -21.95 -21.40 -23.16
C ALA A 20 -21.23 -21.92 -21.90
N ARG A 21 -20.88 -23.22 -21.85
CA ARG A 21 -20.10 -23.81 -20.74
C ARG A 21 -18.66 -23.31 -20.74
N TYR A 22 -18.04 -23.14 -21.90
CA TYR A 22 -16.69 -22.61 -22.07
C TYR A 22 -16.61 -21.16 -21.57
N HIS A 23 -17.56 -20.31 -21.96
CA HIS A 23 -17.65 -18.93 -21.48
C HIS A 23 -17.96 -18.83 -19.98
N LYS A 24 -18.79 -19.73 -19.43
CA LYS A 24 -19.07 -19.75 -17.97
C LYS A 24 -17.85 -20.21 -17.15
N ARG A 25 -17.03 -21.13 -17.66
CA ARG A 25 -15.74 -21.51 -17.04
C ARG A 25 -14.70 -20.40 -17.10
N ARG A 26 -14.58 -19.66 -18.23
CA ARG A 26 -13.70 -18.48 -18.32
C ARG A 26 -14.07 -17.36 -17.33
N ARG A 27 -15.36 -17.18 -17.02
CA ARG A 27 -15.80 -16.19 -16.01
C ARG A 27 -15.43 -16.56 -14.57
N TYR A 28 -15.15 -17.84 -14.28
CA TYR A 28 -14.61 -18.27 -12.98
C TYR A 28 -13.08 -18.39 -12.98
N SER A 29 -12.43 -18.55 -14.14
CA SER A 29 -10.96 -18.65 -14.26
C SER A 29 -10.24 -17.33 -14.53
N SER A 30 -10.92 -16.18 -14.46
CA SER A 30 -10.30 -14.85 -14.66
C SER A 30 -10.19 -14.02 -13.38
N ARG A 31 -10.54 -14.57 -12.22
CA ARG A 31 -10.00 -14.05 -10.96
C ARG A 31 -8.66 -14.72 -10.79
N SER A 32 -7.61 -13.95 -10.97
CA SER A 32 -6.29 -14.40 -10.63
C SER A 32 -6.31 -14.80 -9.15
N CYS A 33 -5.97 -16.05 -8.85
CA CYS A 33 -5.95 -16.55 -7.49
C CYS A 33 -4.68 -15.98 -6.84
N ASP A 34 -4.84 -15.04 -5.92
CA ASP A 34 -3.70 -14.50 -5.19
C ASP A 34 -3.03 -15.64 -4.41
N ASP A 35 -1.73 -15.87 -4.66
CA ASP A 35 -0.91 -16.75 -3.83
C ASP A 35 -0.72 -16.13 -2.43
N VAL A 36 -0.67 -14.79 -2.37
CA VAL A 36 -0.54 -14.01 -1.15
C VAL A 36 -1.42 -12.76 -1.24
N ALA A 37 -2.39 -12.66 -0.34
CA ALA A 37 -3.16 -11.43 -0.13
C ALA A 37 -2.61 -10.65 1.07
N ILE A 38 -2.26 -9.38 0.86
CA ILE A 38 -1.81 -8.46 1.90
C ILE A 38 -2.93 -7.44 2.14
N ILE A 39 -3.46 -7.39 3.37
CA ILE A 39 -4.56 -6.49 3.72
C ILE A 39 -4.01 -5.25 4.41
N GLY A 40 -4.12 -4.11 3.74
CA GLY A 40 -3.63 -2.80 4.14
C GLY A 40 -2.34 -2.39 3.41
N ALA A 41 -2.38 -1.28 2.68
CA ALA A 41 -1.22 -0.67 2.02
C ALA A 41 -0.53 0.39 2.90
N GLY A 42 -0.45 0.14 4.22
CA GLY A 42 0.41 0.90 5.12
C GLY A 42 1.87 0.44 5.03
N ILE A 43 2.77 1.11 5.79
CA ILE A 43 4.22 0.82 5.81
C ILE A 43 4.55 -0.68 5.89
N ALA A 44 3.84 -1.43 6.75
CA ALA A 44 4.08 -2.86 6.94
C ALA A 44 3.63 -3.70 5.73
N GLY A 45 2.45 -3.41 5.17
CA GLY A 45 1.94 -4.14 4.02
C GLY A 45 2.72 -3.86 2.74
N THR A 46 3.08 -2.59 2.50
CA THR A 46 3.95 -2.22 1.37
C THR A 46 5.34 -2.82 1.52
N TYR A 47 5.89 -2.86 2.74
CA TYR A 47 7.16 -3.52 3.01
C TYR A 47 7.08 -5.03 2.74
N ALA A 48 6.05 -5.71 3.24
CA ALA A 48 5.84 -7.13 2.98
C ALA A 48 5.71 -7.42 1.48
N GLY A 49 4.90 -6.66 0.75
CA GLY A 49 4.77 -6.79 -0.71
C GLY A 49 6.10 -6.58 -1.42
N TRP A 50 6.87 -5.56 -1.01
CA TRP A 50 8.20 -5.28 -1.54
C TRP A 50 9.20 -6.42 -1.29
N ARG A 51 9.18 -7.03 -0.11
CA ARG A 51 10.05 -8.18 0.22
C ARG A 51 9.66 -9.45 -0.52
N LEU A 52 8.37 -9.64 -0.78
CA LEU A 52 7.84 -10.83 -1.45
C LEU A 52 7.88 -10.69 -2.99
N ARG A 53 8.04 -9.49 -3.55
CA ARG A 53 7.89 -9.20 -5.00
C ARG A 53 8.71 -10.08 -5.95
N ASN A 54 9.84 -10.62 -5.49
CA ASN A 54 10.74 -11.44 -6.29
C ASN A 54 10.45 -12.94 -6.16
N LEU A 55 9.45 -13.31 -5.37
CA LEU A 55 8.94 -14.66 -5.36
C LEU A 55 8.09 -14.85 -6.63
N ASN A 56 8.23 -16.00 -7.29
CA ASN A 56 7.37 -16.38 -8.41
C ASN A 56 5.95 -16.72 -7.90
N LYS A 57 5.27 -15.73 -7.32
CA LYS A 57 3.97 -15.79 -6.67
C LYS A 57 3.15 -14.56 -7.04
N GLN A 58 1.85 -14.74 -7.20
CA GLN A 58 0.92 -13.64 -7.33
C GLN A 58 0.67 -12.99 -5.96
N ILE A 59 1.19 -11.77 -5.79
CA ILE A 59 1.05 -11.01 -4.54
C ILE A 59 0.18 -9.80 -4.81
N THR A 60 -0.92 -9.70 -4.08
CA THR A 60 -1.87 -8.58 -4.22
C THR A 60 -2.01 -7.84 -2.90
N VAL A 61 -1.87 -6.53 -2.94
CA VAL A 61 -2.07 -5.63 -1.79
C VAL A 61 -3.43 -4.96 -1.92
N TYR A 62 -4.26 -5.15 -0.91
CA TYR A 62 -5.59 -4.56 -0.82
C TYR A 62 -5.55 -3.38 0.15
N GLU A 63 -6.14 -2.26 -0.22
CA GLU A 63 -6.29 -1.08 0.64
C GLU A 63 -7.72 -0.60 0.58
N TYR A 64 -8.29 -0.28 1.74
CA TYR A 64 -9.66 0.21 1.83
C TYR A 64 -9.74 1.70 1.48
N SER A 65 -8.73 2.48 1.90
CA SER A 65 -8.65 3.91 1.62
C SER A 65 -8.36 4.16 0.15
N ASN A 66 -8.63 5.39 -0.28
CA ASN A 66 -8.20 5.92 -1.58
C ASN A 66 -6.69 6.27 -1.67
N ARG A 67 -5.86 5.82 -0.71
CA ARG A 67 -4.43 6.15 -0.67
C ARG A 67 -3.58 5.05 -0.04
N VAL A 68 -2.35 4.93 -0.51
CA VAL A 68 -1.29 4.13 0.11
C VAL A 68 -0.65 4.92 1.26
N GLY A 69 0.02 4.22 2.18
CA GLY A 69 0.84 4.79 3.25
C GLY A 69 0.28 4.59 4.66
N GLY A 70 -1.03 4.39 4.80
CA GLY A 70 -1.67 4.19 6.09
C GLY A 70 -1.41 5.36 7.05
N ARG A 71 -0.74 5.09 8.19
CA ARG A 71 -0.38 6.13 9.19
C ARG A 71 0.86 6.96 8.82
N CYS A 72 1.52 6.68 7.71
CA CYS A 72 2.51 7.57 7.11
C CYS A 72 1.78 8.43 6.07
N TYR A 73 1.60 9.72 6.36
CA TYR A 73 0.83 10.60 5.49
C TYR A 73 1.37 12.02 5.49
N THR A 74 1.98 12.39 4.36
CA THR A 74 2.42 13.75 4.06
C THR A 74 1.34 14.46 3.25
N MET A 75 0.82 15.55 3.78
CA MET A 75 -0.09 16.46 3.10
C MET A 75 0.70 17.65 2.55
N LYS A 76 0.28 18.15 1.38
CA LYS A 76 0.77 19.41 0.80
C LYS A 76 -0.40 20.34 0.61
N PHE A 77 -0.23 21.61 0.94
CA PHE A 77 -1.22 22.63 0.58
C PHE A 77 -1.04 23.06 -0.88
N PRO A 78 -2.12 23.34 -1.62
CA PRO A 78 -2.03 23.78 -3.01
C PRO A 78 -1.18 25.04 -3.19
N ASP A 79 -1.29 25.99 -2.26
CA ASP A 79 -0.68 27.32 -2.39
C ASP A 79 0.77 27.36 -1.86
N ILE A 80 1.23 26.32 -1.16
CA ILE A 80 2.60 26.20 -0.61
C ILE A 80 3.14 24.75 -0.77
N PRO A 81 3.34 24.28 -2.02
CA PRO A 81 3.63 22.87 -2.31
C PRO A 81 5.01 22.38 -1.83
N ASP A 82 5.90 23.31 -1.49
CA ASP A 82 7.24 23.03 -0.97
C ASP A 82 7.24 22.71 0.54
N ILE A 83 6.11 22.95 1.21
CA ILE A 83 5.94 22.66 2.63
C ILE A 83 5.18 21.34 2.80
N ASN A 84 5.88 20.35 3.33
CA ASN A 84 5.32 19.07 3.72
C ASN A 84 4.72 19.14 5.12
N ILE A 85 3.51 18.61 5.30
CA ILE A 85 2.84 18.51 6.59
C ILE A 85 2.64 17.04 6.91
N GLU A 86 3.35 16.57 7.93
CA GLU A 86 3.26 15.19 8.38
C GLU A 86 2.05 15.01 9.32
N LEU A 87 1.00 14.36 8.82
CA LEU A 87 -0.22 14.07 9.59
C LEU A 87 -0.15 12.72 10.33
N GLY A 88 1.03 12.11 10.36
CA GLY A 88 1.26 10.82 10.98
C GLY A 88 2.73 10.63 11.38
N ALA A 89 3.36 9.56 10.90
CA ALA A 89 4.77 9.31 11.21
C ALA A 89 5.68 10.42 10.65
N MET A 90 6.18 11.30 11.54
CA MET A 90 6.99 12.46 11.15
C MET A 90 8.50 12.32 11.42
N ARG A 91 8.89 11.47 12.38
CA ARG A 91 10.27 11.31 12.81
C ARG A 91 10.59 9.86 13.17
N PHE A 92 11.83 9.48 12.97
CA PHE A 92 12.36 8.18 13.35
C PHE A 92 13.77 8.34 13.93
N PHE A 93 14.23 7.33 14.66
CA PHE A 93 15.56 7.32 15.25
C PHE A 93 16.39 6.21 14.60
N ALA A 94 17.58 6.55 14.09
CA ALA A 94 18.41 5.61 13.34
C ALA A 94 18.80 4.36 14.14
N THR A 95 19.05 4.50 15.45
CA THR A 95 19.50 3.40 16.31
C THR A 95 18.38 2.40 16.66
N PRO A 96 17.26 2.81 17.31
CA PRO A 96 16.21 1.85 17.66
C PRO A 96 15.34 1.43 16.47
N HIS A 97 15.29 2.20 15.37
CA HIS A 97 14.50 1.85 14.18
C HIS A 97 15.38 1.34 13.04
N LYS A 98 16.34 0.45 13.34
CA LYS A 98 17.33 -0.03 12.37
C LYS A 98 16.71 -0.59 11.08
N LEU A 99 15.67 -1.42 11.18
CA LEU A 99 15.00 -1.99 10.01
C LEU A 99 14.43 -0.89 9.08
N LEU A 100 13.80 0.12 9.65
CA LEU A 100 13.27 1.27 8.90
C LEU A 100 14.42 2.04 8.26
N TYR A 101 15.48 2.35 9.02
CA TYR A 101 16.61 3.13 8.53
C TYR A 101 17.37 2.41 7.41
N ASP A 102 17.62 1.11 7.54
CA ASP A 102 18.22 0.30 6.49
C ASP A 102 17.35 0.28 5.23
N THR A 103 16.03 0.16 5.39
CA THR A 103 15.07 0.18 4.26
C THR A 103 15.08 1.54 3.55
N ILE A 104 15.12 2.65 4.30
CA ILE A 104 15.24 4.02 3.75
C ILE A 104 16.51 4.15 2.91
N ARG A 105 17.63 3.61 3.42
CA ARG A 105 18.92 3.61 2.70
C ARG A 105 18.90 2.74 1.45
N GLU A 106 18.31 1.54 1.53
CA GLU A 106 18.19 0.63 0.38
C GLU A 106 17.32 1.23 -0.74
N LEU A 107 16.29 1.99 -0.37
CA LEU A 107 15.45 2.73 -1.33
C LEU A 107 16.09 4.05 -1.81
N GLY A 108 17.24 4.46 -1.28
CA GLY A 108 17.91 5.69 -1.65
C GLY A 108 17.15 6.97 -1.27
N LEU A 109 16.30 6.91 -0.24
CA LEU A 109 15.48 8.05 0.18
C LEU A 109 16.30 9.07 0.99
N PRO A 110 16.14 10.38 0.73
CA PRO A 110 16.85 11.41 1.48
C PRO A 110 16.33 11.48 2.92
N VAL A 111 17.25 11.74 3.86
CA VAL A 111 16.94 11.95 5.28
C VAL A 111 17.41 13.33 5.72
N GLN A 112 16.61 13.99 6.55
CA GLN A 112 16.93 15.28 7.14
C GLN A 112 16.93 15.18 8.66
N LYS A 113 17.82 15.93 9.32
CA LYS A 113 17.84 16.02 10.78
C LYS A 113 16.58 16.75 11.24
N PHE A 114 15.84 16.15 12.15
CA PHE A 114 14.70 16.81 12.79
C PHE A 114 15.21 17.84 13.81
N VAL A 115 14.78 19.09 13.70
CA VAL A 115 15.32 20.23 14.47
C VAL A 115 14.38 20.74 15.58
N LEU A 116 13.18 20.19 15.72
CA LEU A 116 12.17 20.67 16.68
C LEU A 116 12.08 19.76 17.93
N GLY A 117 11.86 20.38 19.09
CA GLY A 117 11.66 19.70 20.38
C GLY A 117 12.92 19.61 21.27
N SER A 118 12.81 18.87 22.37
CA SER A 118 13.85 18.72 23.40
C SER A 118 15.16 18.12 22.84
N GLY A 119 16.04 18.98 22.34
CA GLY A 119 17.35 18.63 21.79
C GLY A 119 18.16 19.89 21.45
N ALA A 120 19.46 19.68 21.24
CA ALA A 120 20.55 20.69 21.28
C ALA A 120 20.51 21.86 20.27
N SER A 121 19.38 22.19 19.64
CA SER A 121 19.34 23.20 18.57
C SER A 121 18.09 24.06 18.50
N ALA A 122 17.13 23.90 19.41
CA ALA A 122 15.95 24.76 19.46
C ALA A 122 15.75 25.33 20.86
N ASP A 123 15.56 26.65 20.94
CA ASP A 123 15.09 27.29 22.17
C ASP A 123 13.77 26.63 22.56
N THR A 124 13.77 25.92 23.69
CA THR A 124 12.62 25.14 24.14
C THR A 124 12.02 25.83 25.36
N THR A 125 10.85 26.41 25.19
CA THR A 125 10.06 26.98 26.28
C THR A 125 9.05 25.96 26.79
N VAL A 126 9.06 25.70 28.10
CA VAL A 126 8.16 24.74 28.77
C VAL A 126 7.14 25.50 29.60
N HIS A 127 5.85 25.22 29.38
CA HIS A 127 4.75 25.78 30.17
C HIS A 127 4.21 24.72 31.14
N VAL A 128 4.42 24.91 32.45
CA VAL A 128 3.95 23.98 33.49
C VAL A 128 3.15 24.74 34.53
N ARG A 129 1.86 24.41 34.68
CA ARG A 129 0.96 25.01 35.69
C ARG A 129 0.95 26.54 35.68
N GLY A 130 1.03 27.15 34.50
CA GLY A 130 1.04 28.61 34.33
C GLY A 130 2.42 29.26 34.52
N ALA A 131 3.44 28.52 34.94
CA ALA A 131 4.83 28.98 34.93
C ALA A 131 5.51 28.66 33.60
N ILE A 132 6.44 29.53 33.19
CA ILE A 132 7.22 29.43 31.95
C ILE A 132 8.67 29.15 32.33
N TYR A 133 9.29 28.17 31.67
CA TYR A 133 10.69 27.80 31.86
C TYR A 133 11.38 27.78 30.49
N ASP A 134 12.36 28.65 30.30
CA ASP A 134 13.21 28.60 29.13
C ASP A 134 14.35 27.60 29.38
N THR A 135 14.38 26.55 28.56
CA THR A 135 15.39 25.50 28.65
C THR A 135 16.33 25.59 27.45
N LYS A 136 17.63 25.79 27.73
CA LYS A 136 18.70 25.52 26.77
C LYS A 136 19.09 24.06 26.96
N ILE A 137 18.55 23.20 26.12
CA ILE A 137 18.87 21.76 26.07
C ILE A 137 20.06 21.56 25.13
#